data_AF-A0A7W0NS76-F1
#
_entry.id   AF-A0A7W0NS76-F1
#
_cell.length_a   1.000
_cell.length_b   1.000
_cell.length_c   1.000
_cell.angle_alpha   90.00
_cell.angle_beta   90.00
_cell.angle_gamma   90.00
#
_symmetry.space_group_name_H-M   'P 1'
#
loop_
_entity.id
_entity.type
_entity.pdbx_description
1 polymer ?
#
loop_
_entity_poly.entity_id
_entity_poly.type
_entity_poly.pdbx_seq_one_letter_code
_entity_poly.pdbx_strand_id
1 'polypeptide(L)'
;MLQRSINGVEHNIVWEPIPDSSQEYAVNTFCHHTLYHGTRGPGKTITQLMRFRRNVGRGYGAFWRGVIFDREYKNLSDLVAQSKRFFNAMFDGAKFLESASEYKWTWPTGEELLLRHIKKLSDYDNFHGHEYPFLGWNELTKYPTSELYDKMMSTNRSSFIPENDTPIASMG
;
A
#
# COMPACT_ATOMS: atom_id res chain seq x y z
N MET A 1 13.89 14.68 7.89
CA MET A 1 13.24 14.28 9.15
C MET A 1 12.80 15.58 9.80
N LEU A 2 11.50 15.81 9.92
CA LEU A 2 10.97 17.04 10.50
C LEU A 2 10.54 16.72 11.93
N GLN A 3 11.03 17.47 12.90
CA GLN A 3 10.51 17.44 14.27
C GLN A 3 9.35 18.43 14.33
N ARG A 4 8.17 17.96 14.74
CA ARG A 4 7.03 18.81 15.07
C ARG A 4 6.52 18.46 16.46
N SER A 5 6.26 19.48 17.27
CA SER A 5 5.54 19.31 18.53
C SER A 5 4.05 19.31 18.26
N ILE A 6 3.36 18.22 18.59
CA ILE A 6 1.90 18.12 18.58
C ILE A 6 1.47 17.83 20.01
N ASN A 7 0.64 18.69 20.61
CA ASN A 7 0.22 18.59 22.01
C ASN A 7 1.38 18.46 23.04
N GLY A 8 2.53 19.08 22.75
CA GLY A 8 3.70 19.02 23.62
C GLY A 8 4.55 17.74 23.49
N VAL A 9 4.15 16.80 22.64
CA VAL A 9 4.94 15.61 22.31
C VAL A 9 5.73 15.89 21.04
N GLU A 10 7.04 15.67 21.12
CA GLU A 10 7.92 15.80 19.96
C GLU A 10 7.78 14.57 19.07
N HIS A 11 7.21 14.77 17.87
CA HIS A 11 7.06 13.72 16.89
C HIS A 11 8.16 13.77 15.86
N ASN A 12 8.74 12.60 15.61
CA ASN A 12 9.60 12.36 14.47
C ASN A 12 8.75 12.11 13.21
N ILE A 13 8.58 13.13 12.38
CA ILE A 13 7.82 13.01 11.13
C ILE A 13 8.69 12.34 10.06
N VAL A 14 8.37 11.07 9.78
CA VAL A 14 9.01 10.26 8.74
C VAL A 14 8.55 10.70 7.34
N TRP A 15 7.26 10.95 7.19
CA TRP A 15 6.65 11.45 5.95
C TRP A 15 5.36 12.21 6.28
N GLU A 16 5.12 13.30 5.55
CA GLU A 16 3.84 14.00 5.50
C GLU A 16 3.54 14.35 4.03
N PRO A 17 2.27 14.32 3.59
CA PRO A 17 1.93 14.81 2.27
C PRO A 17 2.23 16.30 2.20
N ILE A 18 2.54 16.80 0.99
CA ILE A 18 2.64 18.24 0.78
C ILE A 18 1.23 18.83 0.95
N PRO A 19 1.02 19.83 1.83
CA PRO A 19 -0.28 20.46 2.02
C PRO A 19 -0.83 21.04 0.72
N ASP A 20 -2.14 20.98 0.54
CA ASP A 20 -2.90 21.49 -0.61
C ASP A 20 -2.44 20.90 -1.97
N SER A 21 -1.83 19.71 -1.95
CA SER A 21 -1.28 19.07 -3.15
C SER A 21 -2.04 17.80 -3.56
N SER A 22 -1.80 17.34 -4.79
CA SER A 22 -2.30 16.04 -5.25
C SER A 22 -1.88 14.86 -4.36
N GLN A 23 -0.76 14.96 -3.62
CA GLN A 23 -0.38 13.91 -2.67
C GLN A 23 -1.37 13.81 -1.52
N GLU A 24 -1.75 14.95 -0.94
CA GLU A 24 -2.70 15.01 0.18
C GLU A 24 -4.06 14.45 -0.25
N TYR A 25 -4.58 14.93 -1.38
CA TYR A 25 -5.85 14.41 -1.92
C TYR A 25 -5.78 12.91 -2.23
N ALA A 26 -4.68 12.43 -2.82
CA ALA A 26 -4.52 11.01 -3.16
C ALA A 26 -4.33 10.11 -1.94
N VAL A 27 -3.69 10.58 -0.86
CA VAL A 27 -3.60 9.82 0.40
C VAL A 27 -4.93 9.82 1.16
N ASN A 28 -5.73 10.88 1.09
CA ASN A 28 -6.92 11.04 1.92
C ASN A 28 -8.26 10.71 1.24
N THR A 29 -8.29 10.52 -0.06
CA THR A 29 -9.54 10.27 -0.79
C THR A 29 -10.34 9.04 -0.31
N PHE A 30 -11.67 9.16 -0.44
CA PHE A 30 -12.67 8.13 -0.16
C PHE A 30 -13.19 7.45 -1.44
N CYS A 31 -12.69 7.84 -2.61
CA CYS A 31 -13.09 7.23 -3.87
C CYS A 31 -12.68 5.75 -3.91
N HIS A 32 -13.56 4.90 -4.48
CA HIS A 32 -13.26 3.49 -4.72
C HIS A 32 -12.04 3.31 -5.62
N HIS A 33 -11.87 4.19 -6.62
CA HIS A 33 -10.70 4.26 -7.48
C HIS A 33 -10.04 5.63 -7.34
N THR A 34 -8.71 5.66 -7.27
CA THR A 34 -7.92 6.90 -7.23
C THR A 34 -6.85 6.83 -8.30
N LEU A 35 -6.95 7.70 -9.32
CA LEU A 35 -5.88 7.86 -10.32
C LEU A 35 -5.00 9.05 -9.94
N TYR A 36 -3.77 8.77 -9.51
CA TYR A 36 -2.77 9.81 -9.29
C TYR A 36 -1.74 9.83 -10.43
N HIS A 37 -1.89 10.77 -11.35
CA HIS A 37 -1.02 10.95 -12.53
C HIS A 37 -0.31 12.32 -12.52
N GLY A 38 0.51 12.60 -13.53
CA GLY A 38 1.22 13.87 -13.69
C GLY A 38 2.72 13.70 -13.96
N THR A 39 3.47 14.80 -13.82
CA THR A 39 4.93 14.88 -14.10
C THR A 39 5.77 13.95 -13.22
N ARG A 40 7.06 13.77 -13.57
CA ARG A 40 8.02 13.05 -12.72
C ARG A 40 8.42 13.90 -11.51
N GLY A 41 8.66 13.28 -10.36
CA GLY A 41 9.05 13.98 -9.12
C GLY A 41 7.98 14.31 -8.07
N PRO A 42 6.64 14.37 -8.33
CA PRO A 42 5.66 14.79 -7.33
C PRO A 42 5.30 13.70 -6.31
N GLY A 43 6.15 12.67 -6.16
CA GLY A 43 5.99 11.65 -5.11
C GLY A 43 4.83 10.67 -5.30
N LYS A 44 4.45 10.31 -6.53
CA LYS A 44 3.35 9.36 -6.79
C LYS A 44 3.55 8.00 -6.10
N THR A 45 4.75 7.43 -6.25
CA THR A 45 5.10 6.12 -5.69
C THR A 45 5.07 6.13 -4.16
N ILE A 46 5.65 7.15 -3.51
CA ILE A 46 5.60 7.27 -2.05
C ILE A 46 4.17 7.51 -1.54
N THR A 47 3.39 8.30 -2.27
CA THR A 47 1.97 8.54 -1.95
C THR A 47 1.18 7.23 -1.97
N GLN A 48 1.42 6.36 -2.96
CA GLN A 48 0.79 5.04 -3.04
C GLN A 48 1.19 4.13 -1.87
N LEU A 49 2.48 4.11 -1.50
CA LEU A 49 2.98 3.37 -0.33
C LEU A 49 2.35 3.88 0.98
N MET A 50 2.25 5.20 1.14
CA MET A 50 1.68 5.83 2.34
C MET A 50 0.18 5.64 2.42
N ARG A 51 -0.52 5.60 1.27
CA ARG A 51 -1.95 5.26 1.21
C ARG A 51 -2.24 3.88 1.76
N PHE A 52 -1.39 2.87 1.47
CA PHE A 52 -1.51 1.57 2.11
C PHE A 52 -1.19 1.65 3.62
N ARG A 53 -0.05 2.27 3.96
CA ARG A 53 0.47 2.32 5.33
C ARG A 53 -0.45 3.02 6.32
N ARG A 54 -1.29 3.98 5.87
CA ARG A 54 -2.22 4.73 6.74
C ARG A 54 -3.18 3.82 7.54
N ASN A 55 -3.46 2.61 7.04
CA ASN A 55 -4.36 1.65 7.66
C ASN A 55 -3.63 0.56 8.47
N VAL A 56 -2.31 0.51 8.42
CA VAL A 56 -1.51 -0.45 9.20
C VAL A 56 -1.48 -0.03 10.67
N GLY A 57 -1.72 -0.99 11.56
CA GLY A 57 -1.81 -0.74 13.01
C GLY A 57 -3.11 -0.04 13.42
N ARG A 58 -4.16 -0.08 12.58
CA ARG A 58 -5.50 0.44 12.90
C ARG A 58 -6.44 -0.63 13.48
N GLY A 59 -6.00 -1.89 13.56
CA GLY A 59 -6.79 -3.01 14.07
C GLY A 59 -7.25 -4.02 13.02
N TYR A 60 -7.00 -3.78 11.72
CA TYR A 60 -7.35 -4.71 10.66
C TYR A 60 -6.44 -5.95 10.60
N GLY A 61 -5.18 -5.83 11.04
CA GLY A 61 -4.23 -6.94 11.08
C GLY A 61 -4.16 -7.75 9.77
N ALA A 62 -4.27 -9.07 9.87
CA ALA A 62 -4.19 -9.96 8.71
C ALA A 62 -5.23 -9.69 7.61
N PHE A 63 -6.34 -9.00 7.92
CA PHE A 63 -7.33 -8.62 6.92
C PHE A 63 -6.89 -7.45 6.05
N TRP A 64 -5.92 -6.62 6.48
CA TRP A 64 -5.38 -5.54 5.65
C TRP A 64 -4.20 -6.02 4.82
N ARG A 65 -4.56 -6.67 3.71
CA ARG A 65 -3.63 -7.18 2.72
C ARG A 65 -3.64 -6.32 1.46
N GLY A 66 -2.45 -5.89 1.04
CA GLY A 66 -2.29 -5.08 -0.17
C GLY A 66 -1.42 -5.76 -1.20
N VAL A 67 -1.62 -5.41 -2.46
CA VAL A 67 -0.67 -5.73 -3.53
C VAL A 67 -0.43 -4.49 -4.40
N ILE A 68 0.84 -4.20 -4.69
CA ILE A 68 1.22 -3.21 -5.71
C ILE A 68 1.81 -3.95 -6.89
N PHE A 69 1.22 -3.73 -8.05
CA PHE A 69 1.65 -4.28 -9.32
C PHE A 69 2.55 -3.32 -10.08
N ASP A 70 3.60 -3.85 -10.69
CA ASP A 70 4.22 -3.25 -11.89
C ASP A 70 4.13 -4.25 -13.05
N ARG A 71 4.29 -3.78 -14.28
CA ARG A 71 4.31 -4.66 -15.45
C ARG A 71 5.60 -5.47 -15.54
N GLU A 72 6.72 -4.94 -15.05
CA GLU A 72 8.03 -5.59 -15.12
C GLU A 72 8.68 -5.67 -13.75
N TYR A 73 9.24 -6.83 -13.40
CA TYR A 73 9.90 -7.05 -12.11
C TYR A 73 11.02 -6.04 -11.83
N LYS A 74 11.82 -5.70 -12.85
CA LYS A 74 12.91 -4.71 -12.72
C LYS A 74 12.44 -3.32 -12.27
N ASN A 75 11.19 -2.95 -12.55
CA ASN A 75 10.65 -1.64 -12.17
C ASN A 75 10.22 -1.61 -10.70
N LEU A 76 10.13 -2.76 -10.04
CA LEU A 76 9.84 -2.82 -8.61
C LEU A 76 11.03 -2.34 -7.76
N SER A 77 12.25 -2.26 -8.31
CA SER A 77 13.43 -1.85 -7.53
C SER A 77 13.26 -0.47 -6.89
N ASP A 78 12.71 0.49 -7.63
CA ASP A 78 12.55 1.87 -7.15
C ASP A 78 11.46 1.96 -6.10
N LEU A 79 10.36 1.22 -6.31
CA LEU A 79 9.28 1.06 -5.33
C LEU A 79 9.80 0.43 -4.04
N VAL A 80 10.63 -0.61 -4.14
CA VAL A 80 11.22 -1.32 -3.00
C VAL A 80 12.19 -0.41 -2.26
N ALA A 81 13.11 0.25 -2.96
CA ALA A 81 14.07 1.18 -2.36
C ALA A 81 13.36 2.31 -1.61
N GLN A 82 12.30 2.88 -2.21
CA GLN A 82 11.51 3.91 -1.56
C GLN A 82 10.73 3.36 -0.36
N SER A 83 10.10 2.18 -0.47
CA SER A 83 9.41 1.54 0.66
C SER A 83 10.36 1.25 1.83
N LYS A 84 11.58 0.73 1.57
CA LYS A 84 12.60 0.49 2.59
C LYS A 84 13.03 1.76 3.29
N ARG A 85 13.24 2.84 2.54
CA ARG A 85 13.62 4.14 3.10
C ARG A 85 12.59 4.62 4.13
N PHE A 86 11.31 4.50 3.82
CA PHE A 86 10.26 5.07 4.65
C PHE A 86 9.70 4.12 5.71
N PHE A 87 9.43 2.86 5.37
CA PHE A 87 8.86 1.91 6.33
C PHE A 87 9.85 1.55 7.44
N ASN A 88 11.15 1.38 7.13
CA ASN A 88 12.15 1.15 8.19
C ASN A 88 12.31 2.34 9.13
N ALA A 89 12.12 3.57 8.62
CA ALA A 89 12.21 4.79 9.43
C ALA A 89 11.02 4.96 10.40
N MET A 90 9.96 4.13 10.30
CA MET A 90 8.84 4.13 11.25
C MET A 90 9.14 3.39 12.55
N PHE A 91 10.17 2.52 12.57
CA PHE A 91 10.56 1.72 13.74
C PHE A 91 9.40 0.92 14.39
N ASP A 92 8.46 0.44 13.57
CA ASP A 92 7.23 -0.25 13.99
C ASP A 92 7.32 -1.78 13.88
N GLY A 93 8.51 -2.30 13.63
CA GLY A 93 8.77 -3.74 13.45
C GLY A 93 8.43 -4.27 12.06
N ALA A 94 8.13 -3.42 11.07
CA ALA A 94 7.95 -3.84 9.68
C ALA A 94 9.17 -4.61 9.15
N LYS A 95 8.93 -5.71 8.43
CA LYS A 95 9.99 -6.54 7.82
C LYS A 95 9.71 -6.72 6.34
N PHE A 96 10.75 -6.52 5.52
CA PHE A 96 10.70 -6.84 4.10
C PHE A 96 11.26 -8.23 3.86
N LEU A 97 10.48 -9.09 3.21
CA LEU A 97 10.84 -10.45 2.86
C LEU A 97 11.27 -10.46 1.39
N GLU A 98 12.57 -10.66 1.16
CA GLU A 98 13.22 -10.46 -0.16
C GLU A 98 13.14 -11.67 -1.09
N SER A 99 12.73 -12.84 -0.60
CA SER A 99 12.58 -14.04 -1.42
C SER A 99 11.56 -13.77 -2.53
N ALA A 100 11.82 -14.27 -3.75
CA ALA A 100 10.93 -14.02 -4.89
C ALA A 100 9.49 -14.55 -4.66
N SER A 101 9.34 -15.63 -3.88
CA SER A 101 8.04 -16.20 -3.50
C SER A 101 7.23 -15.28 -2.57
N GLU A 102 7.91 -14.47 -1.74
CA GLU A 102 7.26 -13.63 -0.75
C GLU A 102 7.22 -12.16 -1.17
N TYR A 103 8.34 -11.59 -1.57
CA TYR A 103 8.55 -10.21 -2.05
C TYR A 103 7.51 -9.22 -1.50
N LYS A 104 7.49 -9.05 -0.17
CA LYS A 104 6.44 -8.36 0.55
C LYS A 104 6.95 -7.68 1.82
N TRP A 105 6.22 -6.67 2.27
CA TRP A 105 6.30 -6.19 3.64
C TRP A 105 5.32 -6.96 4.53
N THR A 106 5.72 -7.16 5.79
CA THR A 106 4.90 -7.72 6.86
C THR A 106 5.02 -6.86 8.11
N TRP A 107 3.93 -6.74 8.86
CA TRP A 107 3.91 -6.03 10.14
C TRP A 107 3.61 -6.99 11.31
N PRO A 108 4.08 -6.69 12.54
CA PRO A 108 3.80 -7.52 13.71
C PRO A 108 2.30 -7.70 14.01
N THR A 109 1.48 -6.73 13.59
CA THR A 109 0.02 -6.74 13.71
C THR A 109 -0.68 -7.61 12.65
N GLY A 110 0.05 -8.15 11.67
CA GLY A 110 -0.43 -9.12 10.69
C GLY A 110 -0.66 -8.60 9.27
N GLU A 111 -0.61 -7.28 9.06
CA GLU A 111 -0.78 -6.67 7.73
C GLU A 111 0.34 -7.10 6.78
N GLU A 112 0.01 -7.19 5.48
CA GLU A 112 0.99 -7.49 4.43
C GLU A 112 0.84 -6.57 3.22
N LEU A 113 1.96 -6.15 2.63
CA LEU A 113 2.00 -5.46 1.33
C LEU A 113 2.87 -6.23 0.35
N LEU A 114 2.24 -6.92 -0.58
CA LEU A 114 2.91 -7.67 -1.63
C LEU A 114 3.35 -6.75 -2.76
N LEU A 115 4.55 -6.98 -3.28
CA LEU A 115 5.03 -6.32 -4.48
C LEU A 115 5.12 -7.39 -5.57
N ARG A 116 4.36 -7.23 -6.65
CA ARG A 116 4.22 -8.27 -7.68
C ARG A 116 4.34 -7.67 -9.06
N HIS A 117 4.81 -8.50 -10.00
CA HIS A 117 4.72 -8.17 -11.41
C HIS A 117 3.51 -8.88 -12.01
N ILE A 118 2.83 -8.23 -12.94
CA ILE A 118 1.72 -8.82 -13.69
C ILE A 118 1.73 -8.21 -15.08
N LYS A 119 1.72 -9.01 -16.14
CA LYS A 119 1.99 -8.49 -17.50
C LYS A 119 0.87 -8.74 -18.48
N LYS A 120 0.20 -9.88 -18.37
CA LYS A 120 -0.84 -10.33 -19.31
C LYS A 120 -2.05 -10.87 -18.55
N LEU A 121 -3.18 -10.94 -19.23
CA LEU A 121 -4.45 -11.37 -18.65
C LEU A 121 -4.38 -12.76 -18.00
N SER A 122 -3.61 -13.70 -18.56
CA SER A 122 -3.44 -15.04 -18.00
C SER A 122 -2.69 -15.07 -16.66
N ASP A 123 -1.91 -14.03 -16.35
CA ASP A 123 -1.18 -13.97 -15.07
C ASP A 123 -2.13 -13.81 -13.88
N TYR A 124 -3.37 -13.36 -14.13
CA TYR A 124 -4.45 -13.28 -13.16
C TYR A 124 -4.69 -14.60 -12.42
N ASP A 125 -4.46 -15.75 -13.07
CA ASP A 125 -4.74 -17.05 -12.49
C ASP A 125 -3.90 -17.30 -11.21
N ASN A 126 -2.73 -16.63 -11.09
CA ASN A 126 -1.91 -16.66 -9.87
C ASN A 126 -2.49 -15.85 -8.70
N PHE A 127 -3.53 -15.06 -8.96
CA PHE A 127 -4.18 -14.16 -7.99
C PHE A 127 -5.67 -14.48 -7.82
N HIS A 128 -6.22 -15.37 -8.63
CA HIS A 128 -7.62 -15.74 -8.55
C HIS A 128 -7.96 -16.30 -7.17
N GLY A 129 -9.08 -15.85 -6.60
CA GLY A 129 -9.51 -16.25 -5.26
C GLY A 129 -8.72 -15.58 -4.12
N HIS A 130 -7.73 -14.76 -4.40
CA HIS A 130 -7.07 -13.98 -3.35
C HIS A 130 -7.96 -12.83 -2.86
N GLU A 131 -7.53 -12.25 -1.74
CA GLU A 131 -8.17 -11.13 -1.08
C GLU A 131 -7.15 -10.01 -0.89
N TYR A 132 -7.42 -8.87 -1.50
CA TYR A 132 -6.58 -7.69 -1.51
C TYR A 132 -7.44 -6.42 -1.37
N PRO A 133 -7.81 -6.01 -0.15
CA PRO A 133 -8.53 -4.74 0.06
C PRO A 133 -7.76 -3.49 -0.35
N PHE A 134 -6.47 -3.63 -0.70
CA PHE A 134 -5.70 -2.58 -1.35
C PHE A 134 -5.06 -3.09 -2.65
N LEU A 135 -5.47 -2.52 -3.77
CA LEU A 135 -4.86 -2.73 -5.09
C LEU A 135 -4.12 -1.47 -5.55
N GLY A 136 -2.80 -1.57 -5.67
CA GLY A 136 -1.95 -0.54 -6.26
C GLY A 136 -1.47 -0.94 -7.66
N TRP A 137 -1.48 0.02 -8.57
CA TRP A 137 -0.91 -0.14 -9.91
C TRP A 137 0.16 0.93 -10.13
N ASN A 138 1.41 0.50 -10.23
CA ASN A 138 2.51 1.37 -10.61
C ASN A 138 2.54 1.46 -12.15
N GLU A 139 2.55 2.69 -12.66
CA GLU A 139 2.56 2.97 -14.10
C GLU A 139 1.48 2.20 -14.89
N LEU A 140 0.22 2.31 -14.45
CA LEU A 140 -0.96 1.67 -15.07
C LEU A 140 -1.07 1.93 -16.58
N THR A 141 -0.54 3.03 -17.10
CA THR A 141 -0.53 3.36 -18.53
C THR A 141 0.42 2.48 -19.36
N LYS A 142 1.22 1.61 -18.74
CA LYS A 142 2.02 0.59 -19.43
C LYS A 142 1.17 -0.55 -19.99
N TYR A 143 -0.06 -0.73 -19.52
CA TYR A 143 -0.93 -1.82 -19.96
C TYR A 143 -1.71 -1.39 -21.21
N PRO A 144 -1.82 -2.27 -22.22
CA PRO A 144 -2.43 -1.90 -23.51
C PRO A 144 -3.95 -1.75 -23.43
N THR A 145 -4.61 -2.40 -22.48
CA THR A 145 -6.08 -2.42 -22.30
C THR A 145 -6.42 -2.43 -20.80
N SER A 146 -7.68 -2.13 -20.45
CA SER A 146 -8.17 -2.19 -19.07
C SER A 146 -8.51 -3.61 -18.59
N GLU A 147 -8.60 -4.59 -19.49
CA GLU A 147 -9.12 -5.93 -19.17
C GLU A 147 -8.46 -6.58 -17.95
N LEU A 148 -7.14 -6.46 -17.83
CA LEU A 148 -6.41 -7.02 -16.69
C LEU A 148 -6.68 -6.23 -15.40
N TYR A 149 -6.75 -4.90 -15.49
CA TYR A 149 -7.10 -4.04 -14.37
C TYR A 149 -8.50 -4.36 -13.85
N ASP A 150 -9.48 -4.46 -14.75
CA ASP A 150 -10.88 -4.75 -14.46
C ASP A 150 -11.00 -6.16 -13.86
N LYS A 151 -10.31 -7.16 -14.42
CA LYS A 151 -10.33 -8.53 -13.91
C LYS A 151 -9.74 -8.64 -12.49
N MET A 152 -8.67 -7.91 -12.19
CA MET A 152 -8.09 -7.88 -10.85
C MET A 152 -9.03 -7.29 -9.79
N MET A 153 -10.03 -6.48 -10.15
CA MET A 153 -11.01 -5.96 -9.19
C MET A 153 -11.82 -7.07 -8.50
N SER A 154 -11.93 -8.26 -9.10
CA SER A 154 -12.50 -9.44 -8.43
C SER A 154 -11.76 -9.86 -7.15
N THR A 155 -10.51 -9.41 -6.97
CA THR A 155 -9.70 -9.65 -5.76
C THR A 155 -9.78 -8.51 -4.76
N ASN A 156 -10.39 -7.36 -5.14
CA ASN A 156 -10.58 -6.20 -4.27
C ASN A 156 -11.74 -6.46 -3.30
N ARG A 157 -11.45 -7.24 -2.27
CA ARG A 157 -12.41 -7.68 -1.25
C ARG A 157 -11.72 -7.76 0.09
N SER A 158 -12.50 -7.84 1.16
CA SER A 158 -12.04 -8.21 2.50
C SER A 158 -13.07 -9.10 3.19
N SER A 159 -12.62 -10.07 3.96
CA SER A 159 -13.47 -10.90 4.82
C SER A 159 -13.63 -10.32 6.23
N PHE A 160 -13.11 -9.11 6.48
CA PHE A 160 -13.24 -8.42 7.76
C PHE A 160 -14.70 -8.07 8.06
N ILE A 161 -15.20 -8.51 9.21
CA ILE A 161 -16.53 -8.22 9.72
C ILE A 161 -16.37 -7.28 10.92
N PRO A 162 -16.78 -6.00 10.83
CA PRO A 162 -16.56 -5.02 11.88
C PRO A 162 -17.04 -5.45 13.27
N GLU A 163 -18.17 -6.13 13.35
CA GLU A 163 -18.77 -6.57 14.62
C GLU A 163 -17.95 -7.67 15.32
N ASN A 164 -17.26 -8.51 14.56
CA ASN A 164 -16.54 -9.68 15.08
C ASN A 164 -15.04 -9.44 15.18
N ASP A 165 -14.47 -8.72 14.20
CA ASP A 165 -13.03 -8.67 13.97
C ASP A 165 -12.41 -7.34 14.45
N THR A 166 -13.21 -6.32 14.75
CA THR A 166 -12.68 -5.09 15.35
C THR A 166 -12.13 -5.41 16.74
N PRO A 167 -10.85 -5.12 17.04
CA PRO A 167 -10.29 -5.39 18.36
C PRO A 167 -11.10 -4.65 19.43
N ILE A 168 -11.60 -5.40 20.42
CA ILE A 168 -12.26 -4.82 21.58
C ILE A 168 -11.18 -4.11 22.39
N ALA A 169 -11.34 -2.80 22.61
CA ALA A 169 -10.46 -2.07 23.50
C ALA A 169 -10.53 -2.75 24.88
N SER A 170 -9.42 -3.33 25.34
CA SER A 170 -9.34 -3.83 26.70
C SER A 170 -9.62 -2.62 27.61
N MET A 171 -10.70 -2.69 28.40
CA MET A 171 -10.94 -1.71 29.47
C MET A 171 -9.77 -1.80 30.45
N GLY A 172 -8.80 -0.92 30.28
CA GLY A 172 -7.73 -0.64 31.22
C GLY A 172 -8.10 0.54 32.10
#